data_AF-A0A931K1H9-F1
#
_entry.id   AF-A0A931K1H9-F1
#
_cell.length_a   1.000
_cell.length_b   1.000
_cell.length_c   1.000
_cell.angle_alpha   90.00
_cell.angle_beta   90.00
_cell.angle_gamma   90.00
#
_symmetry.space_group_name_H-M   'P 1'
#
loop_
_entity.id
_entity.type
_entity.pdbx_description
1 polymer ?
#
loop_
_entity_poly.entity_id
_entity_poly.type
_entity_poly.pdbx_seq_one_letter_code
_entity_poly.pdbx_strand_id
1 'polypeptide(L)'
;MPGGRQTTPLFDLLRRQNGAASAQAPGTPTDAPRPPKPMVRVELKPQVEPSLSPSRETAPDAPLSVLRLPLNAFWYAVALFVALLFLVFFGGYKLGKDAANRQADRELGERLLDRPGINDPLNQPSTSPAPQPSSSSSSPPTSPSTRTPAPNTQTQSDSDAISPGVGAVLSSRGVTADPREHGQNYLALATLSKTDAEAAIAFMSQNGVEIIGVPVDRGGGRANNAGPAYRLFAATGITSEQYRTKQTARTNLEAEVARLGDIWQKQHHGASNFAKPGWEKF
;
A
#
# COMPACT_ATOMS: atom_id res chain seq x y z
N MET A 1 -36.38 40.18 20.37
CA MET A 1 -35.28 39.28 20.00
C MET A 1 -35.52 38.74 18.60
N PRO A 2 -34.82 39.24 17.56
CA PRO A 2 -34.97 38.72 16.19
C PRO A 2 -34.28 37.35 16.06
N GLY A 3 -35.00 36.37 15.51
CA GLY A 3 -34.48 35.00 15.35
C GLY A 3 -33.49 34.89 14.19
N GLY A 4 -32.25 34.47 14.50
CA GLY A 4 -31.23 34.19 13.48
C GLY A 4 -31.60 32.95 12.64
N ARG A 5 -31.63 33.13 11.31
CA ARG A 5 -31.80 32.00 10.37
C ARG A 5 -30.51 31.18 10.33
N GLN A 6 -30.58 29.91 10.72
CA GLN A 6 -29.44 29.00 10.59
C GLN A 6 -29.16 28.75 9.11
N THR A 7 -27.99 29.14 8.63
CA THR A 7 -27.51 28.83 7.29
C THR A 7 -26.87 27.45 7.30
N THR A 8 -27.57 26.46 6.76
CA THR A 8 -27.02 25.11 6.56
C THR A 8 -25.77 25.20 5.67
N PRO A 9 -24.62 24.63 6.06
CA PRO A 9 -23.40 24.72 5.27
C PRO A 9 -23.55 23.97 3.94
N LEU A 10 -23.00 24.55 2.86
CA LEU A 10 -23.15 24.05 1.49
C LEU A 10 -22.75 22.57 1.31
N PHE A 11 -21.83 22.08 2.14
CA PHE A 11 -21.34 20.71 2.13
C PHE A 11 -22.40 19.65 2.53
N ASP A 12 -23.37 20.00 3.38
CA ASP A 12 -24.46 19.08 3.76
C ASP A 12 -25.45 18.83 2.62
N LEU A 13 -25.66 19.83 1.76
CA LEU A 13 -26.53 19.69 0.57
C LEU A 13 -25.95 18.69 -0.44
N LEU A 14 -24.62 18.70 -0.62
CA LEU A 14 -23.91 17.75 -1.50
C LEU A 14 -23.96 16.31 -0.97
N ARG A 15 -23.90 16.08 0.35
CA ARG A 15 -24.09 14.74 0.92
C ARG A 15 -25.49 14.20 0.73
N ARG A 16 -26.51 15.06 0.83
CA ARG A 16 -27.92 14.63 0.75
C ARG A 16 -28.33 14.17 -0.66
N GLN A 17 -27.70 14.67 -1.72
CA GLN A 17 -28.03 14.32 -3.10
C GLN A 17 -27.59 12.89 -3.48
N ASN A 18 -26.58 12.32 -2.81
CA ASN A 18 -26.05 10.98 -3.12
C ASN A 18 -26.61 9.85 -2.22
N GLY A 19 -27.49 10.15 -1.25
CA GLY A 19 -27.93 9.20 -0.22
C GLY A 19 -29.37 8.67 -0.34
N ALA A 20 -30.15 9.11 -1.33
CA ALA A 20 -31.61 8.93 -1.33
C ALA A 20 -32.14 7.75 -2.18
N ALA A 21 -31.28 6.90 -2.73
CA ALA A 21 -31.68 5.81 -3.63
C ALA A 21 -30.94 4.50 -3.37
N SER A 22 -31.43 3.70 -2.40
CA SER A 22 -31.36 2.22 -2.37
C SER A 22 -32.00 1.65 -1.09
N ALA A 23 -33.32 1.80 -0.98
CA ALA A 23 -34.15 0.98 -0.09
C ALA A 23 -35.22 0.30 -0.95
N GLN A 24 -34.79 -0.62 -1.81
CA GLN A 24 -35.64 -1.30 -2.77
C GLN A 24 -35.87 -2.75 -2.31
N ALA A 25 -37.15 -3.11 -2.17
CA ALA A 25 -37.60 -4.37 -1.60
C ALA A 25 -37.20 -5.60 -2.44
N PRO A 26 -37.19 -6.82 -1.86
CA PRO A 26 -36.89 -8.06 -2.60
C PRO A 26 -38.01 -8.36 -3.62
N GLY A 27 -37.78 -7.96 -4.87
CA GLY A 27 -38.59 -8.37 -6.02
C GLY A 27 -38.05 -9.64 -6.67
N THR A 28 -38.95 -10.57 -6.99
CA THR A 28 -38.64 -11.81 -7.73
C THR A 28 -38.06 -11.52 -9.12
N PRO A 29 -37.05 -12.26 -9.60
CA PRO A 29 -36.51 -12.07 -10.95
C PRO A 29 -37.48 -12.59 -12.02
N THR A 30 -38.14 -11.67 -12.73
CA THR A 30 -38.84 -11.98 -13.97
C THR A 30 -37.82 -12.26 -15.07
N ASP A 31 -37.88 -13.45 -15.65
CA ASP A 31 -37.04 -13.86 -16.77
C ASP A 31 -37.34 -13.02 -18.02
N ALA A 32 -36.31 -12.41 -18.61
CA ALA A 32 -36.43 -11.48 -19.73
C ALA A 32 -35.61 -11.99 -20.93
N PRO A 33 -36.23 -12.19 -22.11
CA PRO A 33 -35.57 -12.86 -23.23
C PRO A 33 -34.44 -12.01 -23.82
N ARG A 34 -33.28 -12.65 -24.03
CA ARG A 34 -32.11 -12.01 -24.66
C ARG A 34 -32.38 -11.61 -26.12
N PRO A 35 -31.93 -10.42 -26.57
CA PRO A 35 -31.96 -10.07 -27.99
C PRO A 35 -30.96 -10.92 -28.80
N PRO A 36 -31.27 -11.25 -30.08
CA PRO A 36 -30.41 -12.04 -30.94
C PRO A 36 -29.13 -11.29 -31.36
N LYS A 37 -28.04 -12.04 -31.56
CA LYS A 37 -26.75 -11.48 -32.00
C LYS A 37 -26.82 -11.05 -33.49
N PRO A 38 -26.28 -9.87 -33.87
CA PRO A 38 -26.18 -9.48 -35.27
C PRO A 38 -25.14 -10.36 -35.99
N MET A 39 -25.50 -10.86 -37.17
CA MET A 39 -24.59 -11.63 -38.03
C MET A 39 -23.75 -10.66 -38.87
N VAL A 40 -22.42 -10.70 -38.71
CA VAL A 40 -21.49 -9.87 -39.48
C VAL A 40 -21.36 -10.44 -40.89
N ARG A 41 -21.85 -9.69 -41.89
CA ARG A 41 -21.74 -10.03 -43.31
C ARG A 41 -20.34 -9.66 -43.82
N VAL A 42 -19.53 -10.66 -44.15
CA VAL A 42 -18.21 -10.45 -44.77
C VAL A 42 -18.40 -10.15 -46.26
N GLU A 43 -18.04 -8.95 -46.67
CA GLU A 43 -18.11 -8.49 -48.07
C GLU A 43 -16.75 -8.73 -48.74
N LEU A 44 -16.67 -9.72 -49.64
CA LEU A 44 -15.45 -9.99 -50.41
C LEU A 44 -15.26 -8.92 -51.49
N LYS A 45 -14.15 -8.20 -51.43
CA LYS A 45 -13.77 -7.17 -52.40
C LYS A 45 -13.06 -7.82 -53.60
N PRO A 46 -13.40 -7.45 -54.85
CA PRO A 46 -12.94 -8.18 -56.03
C PRO A 46 -11.45 -7.95 -56.34
N GLN A 47 -10.83 -9.00 -56.86
CA GLN A 47 -9.46 -9.07 -57.35
C GLN A 47 -9.36 -8.36 -58.72
N VAL A 48 -8.42 -7.42 -58.85
CA VAL A 48 -8.14 -6.71 -60.11
C VAL A 48 -6.76 -7.11 -60.62
N GLU A 49 -6.72 -7.79 -61.77
CA GLU A 49 -5.50 -7.98 -62.56
C GLU A 49 -5.22 -6.74 -63.42
N PRO A 50 -3.96 -6.31 -63.54
CA PRO A 50 -3.48 -5.55 -64.69
C PRO A 50 -2.46 -6.34 -65.53
N SER A 51 -2.57 -6.18 -66.84
CA SER A 51 -1.86 -6.96 -67.86
C SER A 51 -0.47 -6.46 -68.24
N LEU A 52 0.40 -7.42 -68.62
CA LEU A 52 1.40 -7.39 -69.69
C LEU A 52 2.05 -6.05 -70.13
N SER A 53 3.34 -5.93 -69.80
CA SER A 53 4.51 -5.50 -70.61
C SER A 53 4.35 -4.58 -71.83
N PRO A 54 5.33 -3.68 -72.04
CA PRO A 54 6.36 -4.01 -73.04
C PRO A 54 7.82 -3.72 -72.63
N SER A 55 8.74 -4.35 -73.37
CA SER A 55 10.21 -4.25 -73.27
C SER A 55 10.78 -2.85 -73.54
N ARG A 56 12.03 -2.58 -73.13
CA ARG A 56 13.19 -2.32 -74.05
C ARG A 56 14.47 -1.78 -73.35
N GLU A 57 15.59 -1.97 -74.06
CA GLU A 57 16.93 -1.37 -73.94
C GLU A 57 17.89 -1.93 -72.88
N THR A 58 19.01 -2.48 -73.37
CA THR A 58 20.06 -3.14 -72.59
C THR A 58 21.24 -2.21 -72.40
N ALA A 59 21.62 -1.93 -71.16
CA ALA A 59 22.90 -1.33 -70.80
C ALA A 59 23.70 -2.34 -69.94
N PRO A 60 25.02 -2.51 -70.15
CA PRO A 60 25.85 -3.40 -69.35
C PRO A 60 26.24 -2.72 -68.02
N ASP A 61 25.25 -2.47 -67.16
CA ASP A 61 25.51 -2.03 -65.80
C ASP A 61 26.20 -3.14 -65.01
N ALA A 62 27.24 -2.78 -64.26
CA ALA A 62 27.96 -3.71 -63.40
C ALA A 62 26.98 -4.36 -62.41
N PRO A 63 27.15 -5.65 -62.06
CA PRO A 63 26.24 -6.34 -61.15
C PRO A 63 26.39 -5.79 -59.72
N LEU A 64 25.70 -4.70 -59.43
CA LEU A 64 25.39 -4.27 -58.08
C LEU A 64 24.70 -5.46 -57.42
N SER A 65 25.37 -6.06 -56.44
CA SER A 65 24.87 -7.22 -55.72
C SER A 65 23.66 -6.81 -54.91
N VAL A 66 22.46 -6.91 -55.52
CA VAL A 66 21.19 -6.56 -54.90
C VAL A 66 20.96 -7.54 -53.75
N LEU A 67 21.38 -7.12 -52.55
CA LEU A 67 21.25 -7.89 -51.32
C LEU A 67 19.77 -7.99 -50.95
N ARG A 68 19.10 -9.01 -51.50
CA ARG A 68 17.70 -9.33 -51.22
C ARG A 68 17.57 -9.88 -49.81
N LEU A 69 17.52 -8.98 -48.83
CA LEU A 69 17.15 -9.31 -47.47
C LEU A 69 15.71 -9.88 -47.48
N PRO A 70 15.48 -11.12 -47.01
CA PRO A 70 14.13 -11.63 -46.91
C PRO A 70 13.35 -10.78 -45.90
N LEU A 71 12.08 -10.50 -46.17
CA LEU A 71 11.25 -9.58 -45.36
C LEU A 71 11.25 -9.95 -43.85
N ASN A 72 11.38 -11.24 -43.53
CA ASN A 72 11.47 -11.75 -42.17
C ASN A 72 12.75 -11.27 -41.45
N ALA A 73 13.89 -11.15 -42.15
CA ALA A 73 15.14 -10.64 -41.57
C ALA A 73 15.03 -9.17 -41.15
N PHE A 74 14.28 -8.35 -41.90
CA PHE A 74 13.96 -6.98 -41.49
C PHE A 74 13.18 -6.96 -40.16
N TRP A 75 12.15 -7.80 -40.02
CA TRP A 75 11.38 -7.90 -38.77
C TRP A 75 12.22 -8.38 -37.59
N TYR A 76 13.13 -9.34 -37.78
CA TYR A 76 14.06 -9.75 -36.72
C TYR A 76 15.03 -8.63 -36.32
N ALA A 77 15.53 -7.84 -37.28
CA ALA A 77 16.39 -6.69 -36.98
C ALA A 77 15.64 -5.61 -36.16
N VAL A 78 14.39 -5.30 -36.52
CA VAL A 78 13.52 -4.38 -35.76
C VAL A 78 13.24 -4.92 -34.35
N ALA A 79 12.91 -6.21 -34.22
CA ALA A 79 12.65 -6.83 -32.92
C ALA A 79 13.90 -6.82 -32.02
N LEU A 80 15.08 -7.10 -32.56
CA LEU A 80 16.35 -7.04 -31.85
C LEU A 80 16.67 -5.61 -31.38
N PHE A 81 16.46 -4.61 -32.24
CA PHE A 81 16.65 -3.20 -31.89
C PHE A 81 15.74 -2.75 -30.74
N VAL A 82 14.45 -3.13 -30.79
CA VAL A 82 13.49 -2.84 -29.71
C VAL A 82 13.88 -3.57 -28.41
N ALA A 83 14.32 -4.83 -28.49
CA ALA A 83 14.79 -5.57 -27.32
C ALA A 83 16.02 -4.90 -26.66
N LEU A 84 16.97 -4.40 -27.46
CA LEU A 84 18.13 -3.65 -26.97
C LEU A 84 17.72 -2.33 -26.30
N LEU A 85 16.76 -1.58 -26.87
CA LEU A 85 16.23 -0.36 -26.24
C LEU A 85 15.59 -0.66 -24.88
N PHE A 86 14.82 -1.73 -24.75
CA PHE A 86 14.29 -2.17 -23.45
C PHE A 86 15.40 -2.54 -22.47
N LEU A 87 16.43 -3.25 -22.91
CA LEU A 87 17.56 -3.66 -22.06
C LEU A 87 18.32 -2.43 -21.52
N VAL A 88 18.59 -1.43 -22.37
CA VAL A 88 19.18 -0.15 -21.97
C VAL A 88 18.27 0.61 -21.01
N PHE A 89 16.96 0.69 -21.28
CA PHE A 89 15.99 1.37 -20.43
C PHE A 89 15.90 0.74 -19.03
N PHE A 90 15.73 -0.59 -18.93
CA PHE A 90 15.65 -1.29 -17.65
C PHE A 90 16.97 -1.30 -16.88
N GLY A 91 18.11 -1.39 -17.60
CA GLY A 91 19.45 -1.27 -17.01
C GLY A 91 19.68 0.11 -16.40
N GLY A 92 19.40 1.16 -17.17
CA GLY A 92 19.48 2.56 -16.71
C GLY A 92 18.54 2.85 -15.54
N TYR A 93 17.30 2.36 -15.58
CA TYR A 93 16.32 2.54 -14.50
C TYR A 93 16.78 1.92 -13.17
N LYS A 94 17.39 0.71 -13.21
CA LYS A 94 17.94 0.09 -12.00
C LYS A 94 19.15 0.86 -11.45
N LEU A 95 20.14 1.16 -12.30
CA LEU A 95 21.33 1.92 -11.88
C LEU A 95 20.98 3.31 -11.34
N GLY A 96 20.05 4.03 -11.99
CA GLY A 96 19.61 5.35 -11.55
C GLY A 96 18.94 5.35 -10.19
N LYS A 97 18.15 4.31 -9.88
CA LYS A 97 17.49 4.17 -8.57
C LYS A 97 18.51 3.88 -7.45
N ASP A 98 19.50 3.03 -7.71
CA ASP A 98 20.57 2.76 -6.75
C ASP A 98 21.47 3.97 -6.52
N ALA A 99 21.73 4.78 -7.56
CA ALA A 99 22.45 6.04 -7.45
C ALA A 99 21.67 7.09 -6.65
N ALA A 100 20.36 7.25 -6.89
CA ALA A 100 19.50 8.17 -6.16
C ALA A 100 19.42 7.83 -4.66
N ASN A 101 19.29 6.54 -4.31
CA ASN A 101 19.33 6.10 -2.92
C ASN A 101 20.66 6.47 -2.25
N ARG A 102 21.81 6.21 -2.91
CA ARG A 102 23.14 6.57 -2.38
C ARG A 102 23.34 8.07 -2.22
N GLN A 103 22.67 8.91 -3.02
CA GLN A 103 22.68 10.36 -2.84
C GLN A 103 21.85 10.76 -1.62
N ALA A 104 20.65 10.22 -1.47
CA ALA A 104 19.80 10.45 -0.30
C ALA A 104 20.49 10.03 1.01
N ASP A 105 21.16 8.88 1.03
CA ASP A 105 21.93 8.40 2.19
C ASP A 105 23.08 9.34 2.57
N ARG A 106 23.76 9.94 1.59
CA ARG A 106 24.83 10.94 1.81
C ARG A 106 24.29 12.25 2.36
N GLU A 107 23.22 12.77 1.76
CA GLU A 107 22.57 14.00 2.27
C GLU A 107 22.03 13.83 3.69
N LEU A 108 21.50 12.64 4.04
CA LEU A 108 21.11 12.31 5.41
C LEU A 108 22.32 12.26 6.34
N GLY A 109 23.43 11.66 5.91
CA GLY A 109 24.68 11.61 6.69
C GLY A 109 25.24 13.00 6.99
N GLU A 110 25.32 13.87 5.98
CA GLU A 110 25.82 15.25 6.14
C GLU A 110 24.88 16.08 7.04
N ARG A 111 23.56 15.98 6.87
CA ARG A 111 22.58 16.68 7.73
C ARG A 111 22.56 16.19 9.18
N LEU A 112 23.02 14.97 9.46
CA LEU A 112 23.16 14.46 10.83
C LEU A 112 24.45 14.97 11.50
N LEU A 113 25.51 15.21 10.73
CA LEU A 113 26.77 15.79 11.22
C LEU A 113 26.66 17.29 11.48
N ASP A 114 25.93 18.02 10.63
CA ASP A 114 25.76 19.48 10.73
C ASP A 114 24.54 19.89 11.60
N ARG A 115 23.94 18.95 12.33
CA ARG A 115 22.86 19.26 13.27
C ARG A 115 23.50 19.81 14.56
N PRO A 116 23.36 21.11 14.88
CA PRO A 116 23.94 21.67 16.10
C PRO A 116 23.42 20.89 17.30
N GLY A 117 24.33 20.49 18.19
CA GLY A 117 24.02 19.62 19.31
C GLY A 117 22.81 20.12 20.08
N ILE A 118 21.71 19.37 20.01
CA ILE A 118 20.49 19.70 20.75
C ILE A 118 20.83 19.49 22.23
N ASN A 119 21.10 20.61 22.91
CA ASN A 119 21.21 20.66 24.36
C ASN A 119 19.84 20.31 24.94
N ASP A 120 19.61 19.02 25.17
CA ASP A 120 18.40 18.52 25.79
C ASP A 120 18.32 19.04 27.24
N PRO A 121 17.34 19.91 27.57
CA PRO A 121 17.23 20.48 28.91
C PRO A 121 16.90 19.44 29.98
N LEU A 122 16.48 18.21 29.63
CA LEU A 122 16.26 17.14 30.60
C LEU A 122 17.55 16.53 31.17
N ASN A 123 18.69 16.72 30.52
CA ASN A 123 19.99 16.19 31.00
C ASN A 123 20.81 17.21 31.81
N GLN A 124 20.26 18.38 32.14
CA GLN A 124 20.89 19.25 33.13
C GLN A 124 20.63 18.69 34.54
N PRO A 125 21.66 18.33 35.32
CA PRO A 125 21.46 17.81 36.67
C PRO A 125 20.82 18.88 37.55
N SER A 126 19.59 18.63 38.00
CA SER A 126 18.79 19.55 38.81
C SER A 126 19.38 19.76 40.20
N THR A 127 20.33 20.68 40.34
CA THR A 127 20.79 21.18 41.65
C THR A 127 19.74 22.11 42.26
N SER A 128 18.65 21.53 42.76
CA SER A 128 17.64 22.25 43.57
C SER A 128 18.05 22.29 45.05
N PRO A 129 18.05 23.47 45.69
CA PRO A 129 18.19 23.60 47.15
C PRO A 129 16.96 23.09 47.92
N ALA A 130 17.14 22.86 49.22
CA ALA A 130 16.17 22.19 50.10
C ALA A 130 14.86 22.98 50.37
N PRO A 131 13.75 22.29 50.70
CA PRO A 131 12.42 22.91 50.86
C PRO A 131 12.14 23.49 52.25
N GLN A 132 11.37 24.58 52.31
CA GLN A 132 10.68 25.04 53.52
C GLN A 132 9.22 24.54 53.55
N PRO A 133 8.65 24.21 54.73
CA PRO A 133 7.25 23.84 54.86
C PRO A 133 6.36 25.06 55.12
N SER A 134 5.18 25.10 54.50
CA SER A 134 4.06 25.96 54.91
C SER A 134 2.73 25.33 54.51
N SER A 135 1.86 25.14 55.49
CA SER A 135 0.52 24.57 55.39
C SER A 135 -0.51 25.53 54.81
N SER A 136 -1.53 25.02 54.12
CA SER A 136 -2.93 25.40 54.41
C SER A 136 -3.94 24.48 53.72
N SER A 137 -5.13 24.38 54.34
CA SER A 137 -6.20 23.42 54.07
C SER A 137 -7.37 24.02 53.29
N SER A 138 -8.05 23.22 52.45
CA SER A 138 -9.53 23.25 52.34
C SER A 138 -10.09 22.10 51.48
N SER A 139 -11.28 21.63 51.86
CA SER A 139 -12.15 20.64 51.19
C SER A 139 -13.61 21.07 51.49
N PRO A 140 -14.69 20.37 51.02
CA PRO A 140 -14.80 19.29 50.04
C PRO A 140 -15.42 19.85 48.72
N PRO A 141 -16.64 19.55 48.18
CA PRO A 141 -17.73 18.63 48.56
C PRO A 141 -17.74 17.29 47.77
N THR A 142 -18.60 16.36 48.22
CA THR A 142 -18.84 15.02 47.65
C THR A 142 -19.95 15.03 46.58
N SER A 143 -19.83 14.22 45.52
CA SER A 143 -20.94 13.85 44.64
C SER A 143 -21.13 12.32 44.61
N PRO A 144 -22.35 11.79 44.75
CA PRO A 144 -22.60 10.34 44.76
C PRO A 144 -22.59 9.76 43.34
N SER A 145 -21.57 8.98 43.00
CA SER A 145 -21.57 8.19 41.76
C SER A 145 -22.29 6.86 41.95
N THR A 146 -23.46 6.74 41.33
CA THR A 146 -24.22 5.49 41.23
C THR A 146 -23.39 4.42 40.52
N ARG A 147 -23.00 3.36 41.24
CA ARG A 147 -22.34 2.18 40.64
C ARG A 147 -23.37 1.37 39.84
N THR A 148 -23.36 1.52 38.52
CA THR A 148 -23.93 0.52 37.61
C THR A 148 -22.93 -0.64 37.48
N PRO A 149 -23.32 -1.90 37.75
CA PRO A 149 -22.43 -3.04 37.53
C PRO A 149 -22.29 -3.29 36.03
N ALA A 150 -21.10 -3.02 35.49
CA ALA A 150 -20.76 -3.45 34.13
C ALA A 150 -20.57 -4.98 34.08
N PRO A 151 -21.11 -5.69 33.07
CA PRO A 151 -20.90 -7.12 32.93
C PRO A 151 -19.42 -7.41 32.63
N ASN A 152 -18.76 -8.10 33.54
CA ASN A 152 -17.36 -8.51 33.42
C ASN A 152 -17.23 -9.66 32.40
N THR A 153 -17.27 -9.35 31.11
CA THR A 153 -16.97 -10.31 30.03
C THR A 153 -15.46 -10.44 29.87
N GLN A 154 -14.79 -10.96 30.91
CA GLN A 154 -13.45 -11.52 30.78
C GLN A 154 -13.55 -12.85 30.05
N THR A 155 -13.58 -12.80 28.72
CA THR A 155 -13.34 -13.98 27.88
C THR A 155 -11.90 -14.43 28.12
N GLN A 156 -11.72 -15.38 29.05
CA GLN A 156 -10.48 -16.14 29.15
C GLN A 156 -10.27 -16.81 27.80
N SER A 157 -9.34 -16.27 27.01
CA SER A 157 -8.85 -16.94 25.82
C SER A 157 -7.84 -17.96 26.30
N ASP A 158 -8.15 -19.24 26.10
CA ASP A 158 -7.24 -20.34 26.43
C ASP A 158 -5.89 -20.06 25.77
N SER A 159 -4.89 -19.89 26.64
CA SER A 159 -3.55 -19.49 26.22
C SER A 159 -2.77 -20.71 25.76
N ASP A 160 -3.09 -21.19 24.55
CA ASP A 160 -2.30 -22.19 23.85
C ASP A 160 -0.82 -21.77 23.87
N ALA A 161 0.04 -22.70 24.30
CA ALA A 161 1.39 -22.39 24.72
C ALA A 161 2.22 -21.77 23.58
N ILE A 162 2.46 -20.46 23.69
CA ILE A 162 3.24 -19.69 22.72
C ILE A 162 4.67 -20.25 22.68
N SER A 163 5.00 -20.95 21.59
CA SER A 163 6.30 -21.59 21.41
C SER A 163 7.42 -20.53 21.41
N PRO A 164 8.35 -20.53 22.38
CA PRO A 164 9.16 -19.35 22.73
C PRO A 164 10.30 -19.00 21.75
N GLY A 165 10.33 -19.61 20.55
CA GLY A 165 11.42 -19.44 19.58
C GLY A 165 11.17 -18.42 18.46
N VAL A 166 9.89 -18.13 18.14
CA VAL A 166 9.52 -17.14 17.13
C VAL A 166 8.93 -15.94 17.86
N GLY A 167 9.38 -14.73 17.52
CA GLY A 167 8.92 -13.52 18.20
C GLY A 167 7.39 -13.41 18.19
N ALA A 168 6.82 -12.85 19.24
CA ALA A 168 5.37 -12.77 19.35
C ALA A 168 4.78 -11.73 18.39
N VAL A 169 3.62 -12.02 17.80
CA VAL A 169 3.00 -11.15 16.78
C VAL A 169 2.39 -9.92 17.44
N LEU A 170 2.66 -8.76 16.84
CA LEU A 170 2.11 -7.48 17.27
C LEU A 170 0.75 -7.26 16.63
N SER A 171 -0.24 -6.82 17.40
CA SER A 171 -1.54 -6.37 16.93
C SER A 171 -1.97 -5.11 17.69
N SER A 172 -3.01 -4.43 17.23
CA SER A 172 -3.64 -3.31 17.95
C SER A 172 -4.28 -3.72 19.29
N ARG A 173 -4.50 -5.02 19.50
CA ARG A 173 -5.01 -5.61 20.74
C ARG A 173 -3.88 -6.10 21.66
N GLY A 174 -2.64 -5.77 21.33
CA GLY A 174 -1.43 -6.22 22.03
C GLY A 174 -0.76 -7.40 21.33
N VAL A 175 -0.04 -8.19 22.12
CA VAL A 175 0.72 -9.35 21.63
C VAL A 175 -0.20 -10.57 21.52
N THR A 176 -0.25 -11.21 20.35
CA THR A 176 -1.14 -12.35 20.06
C THR A 176 -0.41 -13.49 19.34
N ALA A 177 -1.09 -14.62 19.16
CA ALA A 177 -0.75 -15.57 18.11
C ALA A 177 -0.93 -14.93 16.72
N ASP A 178 -0.35 -15.55 15.68
CA ASP A 178 -0.51 -15.12 14.29
C ASP A 178 -1.94 -15.45 13.81
N PRO A 179 -2.78 -14.44 13.47
CA PRO A 179 -4.16 -14.69 13.05
C PRO A 179 -4.28 -15.01 11.55
N ARG A 180 -3.16 -15.21 10.84
CA ARG A 180 -3.19 -15.57 9.41
C ARG A 180 -3.55 -17.04 9.21
N GLU A 181 -4.44 -17.28 8.26
CA GLU A 181 -4.86 -18.61 7.84
C GLU A 181 -4.05 -19.07 6.62
N HIS A 182 -3.54 -20.29 6.68
CA HIS A 182 -2.78 -20.90 5.59
C HIS A 182 -3.67 -21.08 4.34
N GLY A 183 -3.17 -20.66 3.18
CA GLY A 183 -3.89 -20.67 1.90
C GLY A 183 -4.48 -19.31 1.49
N GLN A 184 -4.57 -18.35 2.42
CA GLN A 184 -5.03 -16.99 2.15
C GLN A 184 -3.90 -16.07 1.68
N ASN A 185 -4.27 -14.97 1.00
CA ASN A 185 -3.34 -13.93 0.56
C ASN A 185 -3.52 -12.70 1.46
N TYR A 186 -2.41 -12.17 1.97
CA TYR A 186 -2.36 -11.01 2.86
C TYR A 186 -1.60 -9.87 2.20
N LEU A 187 -2.04 -8.63 2.45
CA LEU A 187 -1.39 -7.43 1.93
C LEU A 187 -0.20 -7.06 2.84
N ALA A 188 1.01 -7.43 2.44
CA ALA A 188 2.26 -7.06 3.09
C ALA A 188 2.61 -5.59 2.78
N LEU A 189 2.92 -4.80 3.81
CA LEU A 189 3.00 -3.34 3.71
C LEU A 189 4.43 -2.80 3.76
N ALA A 190 5.16 -3.17 4.81
CA ALA A 190 6.54 -2.76 5.06
C ALA A 190 7.22 -3.73 6.04
N THR A 191 8.54 -3.64 6.15
CA THR A 191 9.31 -4.26 7.25
C THR A 191 9.97 -3.14 8.05
N LEU A 192 9.58 -3.00 9.32
CA LEU A 192 9.93 -1.88 10.19
C LEU A 192 10.68 -2.36 11.45
N SER A 193 11.19 -1.42 12.25
CA SER A 193 11.62 -1.73 13.62
C SER A 193 10.41 -2.07 14.50
N LYS A 194 10.63 -2.67 15.69
CA LYS A 194 9.55 -2.93 16.64
C LYS A 194 8.75 -1.66 16.98
N THR A 195 9.43 -0.59 17.37
CA THR A 195 8.80 0.67 17.79
C THR A 195 7.99 1.32 16.66
N ASP A 196 8.55 1.35 15.44
CA ASP A 196 7.85 1.89 14.27
C ASP A 196 6.64 1.02 13.88
N ALA A 197 6.75 -0.30 14.04
CA ALA A 197 5.66 -1.24 13.77
C ALA A 197 4.50 -1.05 14.75
N GLU A 198 4.77 -0.95 16.05
CA GLU A 198 3.75 -0.68 17.08
C GLU A 198 3.02 0.64 16.81
N ALA A 199 3.75 1.70 16.50
CA ALA A 199 3.17 3.01 16.20
C ALA A 199 2.33 3.02 14.90
N ALA A 200 2.82 2.34 13.85
CA ALA A 200 2.07 2.20 12.59
C ALA A 200 0.81 1.35 12.74
N ILE A 201 0.86 0.24 13.51
CA ILE A 201 -0.30 -0.61 13.82
C ILE A 201 -1.37 0.19 14.58
N ALA A 202 -0.95 0.97 15.57
CA ALA A 202 -1.84 1.82 16.35
C ALA A 202 -2.53 2.88 15.47
N PHE A 203 -1.76 3.63 14.67
CA PHE A 203 -2.30 4.64 13.75
C PHE A 203 -3.30 4.06 12.74
N MET A 204 -2.94 2.95 12.09
CA MET A 204 -3.78 2.35 11.05
C MET A 204 -5.07 1.77 11.63
N SER A 205 -5.00 1.15 12.81
CA SER A 205 -6.18 0.61 13.49
C SER A 205 -7.11 1.72 14.00
N GLN A 206 -6.58 2.86 14.46
CA GLN A 206 -7.37 4.06 14.76
C GLN A 206 -8.08 4.63 13.53
N ASN A 207 -7.55 4.39 12.32
CA ASN A 207 -8.13 4.79 11.05
C ASN A 207 -9.00 3.68 10.39
N GLY A 208 -9.27 2.57 11.08
CA GLY A 208 -10.15 1.51 10.61
C GLY A 208 -9.49 0.36 9.83
N VAL A 209 -8.17 0.39 9.65
CA VAL A 209 -7.41 -0.70 8.99
C VAL A 209 -6.66 -1.51 10.05
N GLU A 210 -7.17 -2.69 10.39
CA GLU A 210 -6.46 -3.62 11.28
C GLU A 210 -5.20 -4.17 10.60
N ILE A 211 -4.05 -4.03 11.28
CA ILE A 211 -2.73 -4.49 10.84
C ILE A 211 -2.11 -5.36 11.94
N ILE A 212 -1.39 -6.38 11.51
CA ILE A 212 -0.54 -7.22 12.35
C ILE A 212 0.93 -7.05 11.95
N GLY A 213 1.83 -7.15 12.93
CA GLY A 213 3.27 -7.15 12.75
C GLY A 213 3.83 -8.52 13.09
N VAL A 214 4.25 -9.28 12.07
CA VAL A 214 4.88 -10.58 12.23
C VAL A 214 6.40 -10.41 12.26
N PRO A 215 7.12 -10.90 13.27
CA PRO A 215 8.56 -10.77 13.29
C PRO A 215 9.20 -11.62 12.18
N VAL A 216 10.18 -11.03 11.51
CA VAL A 216 10.96 -11.67 10.46
C VAL A 216 12.43 -11.74 10.88
N ASP A 217 13.02 -12.93 10.80
CA ASP A 217 14.47 -13.05 10.85
C ASP A 217 15.04 -12.34 9.61
N ARG A 218 16.00 -11.43 9.84
CA ARG A 218 16.68 -10.70 8.76
C ARG A 218 17.77 -11.51 8.06
N GLY A 219 18.07 -12.73 8.52
CA GLY A 219 18.89 -13.69 7.78
C GLY A 219 20.35 -13.28 7.64
N GLY A 220 21.11 -13.35 8.74
CA GLY A 220 22.56 -13.60 8.65
C GLY A 220 23.49 -12.42 8.34
N GLY A 221 23.06 -11.16 8.51
CA GLY A 221 23.99 -10.03 8.55
C GLY A 221 24.62 -9.84 9.95
N ARG A 222 25.96 -9.88 10.09
CA ARG A 222 26.70 -9.61 11.35
C ARG A 222 26.64 -8.13 11.81
N ALA A 223 25.52 -7.44 11.59
CA ALA A 223 25.30 -6.08 12.07
C ALA A 223 24.83 -6.13 13.53
N ASN A 224 25.77 -5.94 14.47
CA ASN A 224 25.58 -6.14 15.92
C ASN A 224 24.40 -5.39 16.59
N ASN A 225 23.76 -4.43 15.91
CA ASN A 225 22.74 -3.55 16.49
C ASN A 225 21.35 -3.64 15.81
N ALA A 226 21.12 -4.64 14.95
CA ALA A 226 19.81 -4.83 14.31
C ALA A 226 18.84 -5.58 15.25
N GLY A 227 18.00 -4.82 15.98
CA GLY A 227 16.87 -5.39 16.71
C GLY A 227 15.86 -6.13 15.81
N PRO A 228 14.93 -6.92 16.38
CA PRO A 228 13.98 -7.71 15.61
C PRO A 228 13.14 -6.82 14.70
N ALA A 229 13.04 -7.23 13.44
CA ALA A 229 12.28 -6.52 12.43
C ALA A 229 10.89 -7.13 12.31
N TYR A 230 9.87 -6.29 12.14
CA TYR A 230 8.49 -6.72 12.04
C TYR A 230 7.96 -6.38 10.65
N ARG A 231 7.44 -7.41 9.97
CA ARG A 231 6.77 -7.28 8.69
C ARG A 231 5.29 -7.07 8.93
N LEU A 232 4.80 -5.92 8.47
CA LEU A 232 3.41 -5.53 8.62
C LEU A 232 2.55 -6.14 7.52
N PHE A 233 1.41 -6.71 7.92
CA PHE A 233 0.36 -7.23 7.03
C PHE A 233 -0.99 -6.65 7.43
N ALA A 234 -1.85 -6.33 6.47
CA ALA A 234 -3.27 -6.12 6.77
C ALA A 234 -3.88 -7.41 7.33
N ALA A 235 -4.69 -7.32 8.40
CA ALA A 235 -5.29 -8.48 9.03
C ALA A 235 -6.33 -9.19 8.13
N THR A 236 -6.98 -8.44 7.24
CA THR A 236 -7.93 -8.96 6.25
C THR A 236 -7.22 -9.79 5.18
N GLY A 237 -7.31 -11.11 5.29
CA GLY A 237 -6.94 -12.04 4.22
C GLY A 237 -7.97 -12.08 3.09
N ILE A 238 -7.52 -12.45 1.89
CA ILE A 238 -8.41 -12.77 0.76
C ILE A 238 -8.07 -14.14 0.15
N THR A 239 -9.10 -14.88 -0.23
CA THR A 239 -8.93 -16.22 -0.81
C THR A 239 -8.22 -16.15 -2.17
N SER A 240 -7.63 -17.26 -2.58
CA SER A 240 -6.97 -17.36 -3.90
C SER A 240 -7.93 -17.11 -5.08
N GLU A 241 -9.24 -17.32 -4.90
CA GLU A 241 -10.27 -17.05 -5.90
C GLU A 241 -10.62 -15.56 -5.97
N GLN A 242 -10.79 -14.91 -4.82
CA GLN A 242 -10.98 -13.46 -4.71
C GLN A 242 -9.78 -12.68 -5.28
N TYR A 243 -8.56 -13.17 -5.02
CA TYR A 243 -7.34 -12.59 -5.59
C TYR A 243 -7.31 -12.68 -7.12
N ARG A 244 -7.59 -13.86 -7.69
CA ARG A 244 -7.60 -14.10 -9.15
C ARG A 244 -8.66 -13.27 -9.88
N THR A 245 -9.82 -13.08 -9.28
CA THR A 245 -10.93 -12.31 -9.86
C THR A 245 -10.73 -10.80 -9.83
N LYS A 246 -9.57 -10.30 -9.34
CA LYS A 246 -9.22 -8.87 -9.24
C LYS A 246 -10.33 -8.05 -8.55
N GLN A 247 -10.90 -8.59 -7.49
CA GLN A 247 -12.05 -7.98 -6.83
C GLN A 247 -11.78 -6.57 -6.33
N THR A 248 -12.82 -5.74 -6.36
CA THR A 248 -12.86 -4.39 -5.80
C THR A 248 -12.31 -4.30 -4.37
N ALA A 249 -12.50 -5.35 -3.56
CA ALA A 249 -11.95 -5.45 -2.20
C ALA A 249 -10.43 -5.28 -2.16
N ARG A 250 -9.69 -5.89 -3.09
CA ARG A 250 -8.22 -5.74 -3.19
C ARG A 250 -7.85 -4.29 -3.51
N THR A 251 -8.45 -3.71 -4.54
CA THR A 251 -8.13 -2.35 -5.01
C THR A 251 -8.49 -1.30 -3.95
N ASN A 252 -9.61 -1.49 -3.25
CA ASN A 252 -10.03 -0.62 -2.17
C ASN A 252 -9.05 -0.66 -0.99
N LEU A 253 -8.63 -1.86 -0.56
CA LEU A 253 -7.65 -1.99 0.53
C LEU A 253 -6.28 -1.41 0.16
N GLU A 254 -5.79 -1.66 -1.07
CA GLU A 254 -4.57 -1.05 -1.59
C GLU A 254 -4.66 0.49 -1.59
N ALA A 255 -5.78 1.06 -2.07
CA ALA A 255 -5.99 2.51 -2.13
C ALA A 255 -6.16 3.15 -0.74
N GLU A 256 -6.84 2.48 0.19
CA GLU A 256 -7.03 2.96 1.55
C GLU A 256 -5.71 2.96 2.34
N VAL A 257 -4.92 1.88 2.25
CA VAL A 257 -3.61 1.81 2.89
C VAL A 257 -2.65 2.83 2.30
N ALA A 258 -2.65 3.04 0.97
CA ALA A 258 -1.84 4.08 0.35
C ALA A 258 -2.22 5.49 0.85
N ARG A 259 -3.53 5.80 0.91
CA ARG A 259 -4.04 7.07 1.46
C ARG A 259 -3.62 7.29 2.91
N LEU A 260 -3.73 6.27 3.76
CA LEU A 260 -3.34 6.35 5.17
C LEU A 260 -1.83 6.43 5.34
N GLY A 261 -1.06 5.73 4.49
CA GLY A 261 0.40 5.76 4.50
C GLY A 261 1.00 7.12 4.13
N ASP A 262 0.37 7.84 3.19
CA ASP A 262 0.69 9.24 2.90
C ASP A 262 0.44 10.17 4.08
N ILE A 263 -0.61 9.93 4.88
CA ILE A 263 -0.91 10.71 6.09
C ILE A 263 0.09 10.38 7.20
N TRP A 264 0.33 9.09 7.43
CA TRP A 264 1.30 8.56 8.39
C TRP A 264 2.71 9.14 8.18
N GLN A 265 3.21 9.12 6.93
CA GLN A 265 4.53 9.68 6.63
C GLN A 265 4.60 11.20 6.89
N LYS A 266 3.51 11.94 6.61
CA LYS A 266 3.46 13.40 6.78
C LYS A 266 3.29 13.84 8.24
N GLN A 267 2.48 13.13 9.02
CA GLN A 267 2.10 13.53 10.39
C GLN A 267 2.94 12.88 11.48
N HIS A 268 3.38 11.63 11.28
CA HIS A 268 4.12 10.85 12.27
C HIS A 268 5.60 10.62 11.86
N HIS A 269 6.04 11.19 10.74
CA HIS A 269 7.40 11.03 10.18
C HIS A 269 7.83 9.57 10.01
N GLY A 270 6.87 8.67 9.74
CA GLY A 270 7.11 7.24 9.67
C GLY A 270 8.11 6.84 8.58
N ALA A 271 8.94 5.84 8.88
CA ALA A 271 9.99 5.33 8.00
C ALA A 271 9.50 4.69 6.68
N SER A 272 8.18 4.51 6.52
CA SER A 272 7.54 4.04 5.29
C SER A 272 6.19 4.74 5.11
N ASN A 273 5.79 4.94 3.84
CA ASN A 273 4.46 5.42 3.46
C ASN A 273 3.55 4.31 2.91
N PHE A 274 3.97 3.04 2.99
CA PHE A 274 3.21 1.86 2.52
C PHE A 274 2.74 1.92 1.05
N ALA A 275 3.24 2.85 0.23
CA ALA A 275 2.74 3.11 -1.13
C ALA A 275 3.13 2.04 -2.17
N LYS A 276 3.83 0.99 -1.75
CA LYS A 276 4.21 -0.17 -2.57
C LYS A 276 3.90 -1.47 -1.81
N PRO A 277 2.63 -1.72 -1.47
CA PRO A 277 2.26 -2.93 -0.78
C PRO A 277 2.35 -4.12 -1.76
N GLY A 278 2.62 -5.31 -1.24
CA GLY A 278 2.73 -6.54 -2.00
C GLY A 278 1.80 -7.61 -1.43
N TRP A 279 1.15 -8.40 -2.27
CA TRP A 279 0.38 -9.53 -1.81
C TRP A 279 1.27 -10.74 -1.63
N GLU A 280 1.20 -11.36 -0.46
CA GLU A 280 1.90 -12.60 -0.14
C GLU A 280 0.89 -13.65 0.30
N LYS A 281 1.12 -14.89 -0.15
CA LYS A 281 0.35 -16.04 0.29
C LYS A 281 0.99 -16.61 1.55
N PHE A 282 0.19 -16.84 2.58
CA PHE A 282 0.54 -17.62 3.77
C PHE A 282 0.15 -19.09 3.56
#